data_AF-A0A1Y3BR24-F1
#
_entry.id   AF-A0A1Y3BR24-F1
#
_cell.length_a   1.000
_cell.length_b   1.000
_cell.length_c   1.000
_cell.angle_alpha   90.00
_cell.angle_beta   90.00
_cell.angle_gamma   90.00
#
_symmetry.space_group_name_H-M   'P 1'
#
loop_
_entity.id
_entity.type
_entity.pdbx_description
1 polymer ?
#
loop_
_entity_poly.entity_id
_entity_poly.type
_entity_poly.pdbx_seq_one_letter_code
_entity_poly.pdbx_strand_id
1 'polypeptide(L)'
;MAIQITIEDHFIPYIVLIFNVFIGHLVRSISIRVLPNNIHQIINELISTIELCSCCAELGPVWELHGNYGIAIALFLLCAWWCQSWGDAEACPCGPVEEMFIAGRSITSPDLMRKLVGQLLGAWLTWKYTSWIWCWHLTEQHHHLHEAPCEASLYVSPLYGALIEGLITFISRIVTLESEKWNHFMSTVANSMTSVLLVLFGKYH
;
A
#
# COMPACT_ATOMS: atom_id res chain seq x y z
N MET A 1 37.77 4.91 5.59
CA MET A 1 37.97 4.26 4.27
C MET A 1 36.64 3.60 3.93
N ALA A 2 35.70 4.39 3.43
CA ALA A 2 34.28 4.06 3.28
C ALA A 2 33.91 4.13 1.79
N ILE A 3 34.51 3.25 0.99
CA ILE A 3 34.27 3.11 -0.45
C ILE A 3 33.91 1.65 -0.73
N GLN A 4 32.97 1.15 0.07
CA GLN A 4 32.30 -0.13 -0.14
C GLN A 4 30.82 -0.03 0.26
N ILE A 5 30.27 1.19 0.17
CA ILE A 5 28.84 1.53 0.09
C ILE A 5 28.64 1.89 -1.38
N THR A 6 28.77 0.92 -2.28
CA THR A 6 28.94 1.24 -3.70
C THR A 6 28.08 0.28 -4.51
N ILE A 7 26.96 0.80 -5.02
CA ILE A 7 26.05 0.18 -6.00
C ILE A 7 25.08 -0.88 -5.42
N GLU A 8 25.50 -1.80 -4.56
CA GLU A 8 24.60 -2.86 -4.04
C GLU A 8 23.47 -2.29 -3.15
N ASP A 9 23.77 -1.31 -2.30
CA ASP A 9 22.79 -0.75 -1.35
C ASP A 9 21.66 0.04 -2.04
N HIS A 10 21.91 0.58 -3.23
CA HIS A 10 20.92 1.36 -3.99
C HIS A 10 19.73 0.53 -4.46
N PHE A 11 19.90 -0.79 -4.59
CA PHE A 11 18.86 -1.69 -5.07
C PHE A 11 18.12 -2.41 -3.94
N ILE A 12 18.63 -2.35 -2.71
CA ILE A 12 18.05 -3.07 -1.56
C ILE A 12 16.57 -2.74 -1.35
N PRO A 13 16.12 -1.47 -1.39
CA PRO A 13 14.69 -1.19 -1.22
C PRO A 13 13.80 -1.82 -2.30
N TYR A 14 14.28 -1.91 -3.54
CA TYR A 14 13.54 -2.61 -4.59
C TYR A 14 13.51 -4.12 -4.37
N ILE A 15 14.58 -4.70 -3.84
CA ILE A 15 14.62 -6.12 -3.46
C ILE A 15 13.62 -6.38 -2.33
N VAL A 16 13.53 -5.49 -1.34
CA VAL A 16 12.54 -5.57 -0.25
C VAL A 16 11.11 -5.44 -0.80
N LEU A 17 10.86 -4.53 -1.75
CA LEU A 17 9.56 -4.42 -2.43
C LEU A 17 9.18 -5.74 -3.13
N ILE A 18 10.09 -6.30 -3.92
CA ILE A 18 9.86 -7.58 -4.62
C ILE A 18 9.64 -8.70 -3.61
N PHE A 19 10.40 -8.72 -2.51
CA PHE A 19 10.24 -9.69 -1.44
C PHE A 19 8.86 -9.60 -0.77
N ASN A 20 8.39 -8.38 -0.44
CA ASN A 20 7.07 -8.16 0.14
C ASN A 20 5.95 -8.67 -0.79
N VAL A 21 6.03 -8.30 -2.07
CA VAL A 21 5.09 -8.78 -3.11
C VAL A 21 5.12 -10.30 -3.24
N PHE A 22 6.31 -10.90 -3.27
CA PHE A 22 6.47 -12.34 -3.41
C PHE A 22 5.91 -13.10 -2.21
N ILE A 23 6.23 -12.66 -0.99
CA ILE A 23 5.75 -13.27 0.24
C ILE A 23 4.24 -13.09 0.38
N GLY A 24 3.70 -11.90 0.13
CA GLY A 24 2.25 -11.66 0.18
C GLY A 24 1.49 -12.57 -0.79
N HIS A 25 1.96 -12.66 -2.04
CA HIS A 25 1.37 -13.56 -3.03
C HIS A 25 1.50 -15.05 -2.66
N LEU A 26 2.64 -15.47 -2.12
CA LEU A 26 2.88 -16.84 -1.68
C LEU A 26 1.97 -17.20 -0.50
N VAL A 27 1.92 -16.35 0.52
CA VAL A 27 1.07 -16.55 1.71
C VAL A 27 -0.39 -16.59 1.30
N ARG A 28 -0.86 -15.67 0.43
CA ARG A 28 -2.22 -15.73 -0.13
C ARG A 28 -2.49 -17.07 -0.82
N SER A 29 -1.58 -17.51 -1.69
CA SER A 29 -1.72 -18.76 -2.44
C SER A 29 -1.81 -19.99 -1.54
N ILE A 30 -1.06 -20.02 -0.44
CA ILE A 30 -1.12 -21.08 0.56
C ILE A 30 -2.42 -20.97 1.37
N SER A 31 -2.78 -19.76 1.83
CA SER A 31 -3.97 -19.53 2.66
C SER A 31 -5.27 -19.93 1.96
N ILE A 32 -5.42 -19.63 0.66
CA ILE A 32 -6.60 -20.04 -0.11
C ILE A 32 -6.74 -21.56 -0.19
N ARG A 33 -5.62 -22.29 -0.18
CA ARG A 33 -5.61 -23.77 -0.26
C ARG A 33 -5.87 -24.45 1.08
N VAL A 34 -5.47 -23.83 2.18
CA VAL A 34 -5.47 -24.45 3.52
C VAL A 34 -6.67 -24.02 4.37
N LEU A 35 -7.12 -22.78 4.24
CA LEU A 35 -8.13 -22.20 5.12
C LEU A 35 -9.55 -22.45 4.61
N PRO A 36 -10.57 -22.43 5.48
CA PRO A 36 -11.96 -22.55 5.08
C PRO A 36 -12.50 -21.25 4.44
N ASN A 37 -13.45 -21.39 3.52
CA ASN A 37 -13.99 -20.29 2.71
C ASN A 37 -14.57 -19.12 3.53
N ASN A 38 -15.09 -19.39 4.72
CA ASN A 38 -15.72 -18.38 5.57
C ASN A 38 -14.74 -17.34 6.15
N ILE A 39 -13.44 -17.64 6.20
CA ILE A 39 -12.40 -16.71 6.67
C ILE A 39 -11.52 -16.18 5.53
N HIS A 40 -11.69 -16.69 4.30
CA HIS A 40 -10.88 -16.28 3.15
C HIS A 40 -10.88 -14.77 2.95
N GLN A 41 -12.05 -14.12 3.05
CA GLN A 41 -12.15 -12.67 2.87
C GLN A 41 -11.35 -11.89 3.92
N ILE A 42 -11.45 -12.29 5.21
CA ILE A 42 -10.69 -11.66 6.30
C ILE A 42 -9.19 -11.80 6.04
N ILE A 43 -8.76 -13.01 5.69
CA ILE A 43 -7.35 -13.32 5.49
C ILE A 43 -6.81 -12.65 4.23
N ASN A 44 -7.61 -12.58 3.16
CA ASN A 44 -7.22 -11.92 1.93
C ASN A 44 -7.03 -10.42 2.16
N GLU A 45 -7.94 -9.76 2.88
CA GLU A 45 -7.81 -8.35 3.27
C GLU A 45 -6.66 -8.12 4.25
N LEU A 46 -6.41 -9.05 5.18
CA LEU A 46 -5.27 -8.97 6.08
C LEU A 46 -3.94 -9.02 5.32
N ILE A 47 -3.75 -10.02 4.44
CA ILE A 47 -2.48 -10.18 3.71
C ILE A 47 -2.31 -9.03 2.71
N SER A 48 -3.39 -8.64 2.03
CA SER A 48 -3.36 -7.53 1.09
C SER A 48 -2.98 -6.23 1.80
N THR A 49 -3.58 -5.91 2.95
CA THR A 49 -3.19 -4.72 3.73
C THR A 49 -1.73 -4.77 4.18
N ILE A 50 -1.23 -5.93 4.64
CA ILE A 50 0.20 -6.06 5.00
C ILE A 50 1.11 -5.82 3.79
N GLU A 51 0.83 -6.44 2.65
CA GLU A 51 1.62 -6.23 1.42
C GLU A 51 1.57 -4.76 0.99
N LEU A 52 0.39 -4.15 0.91
CA LEU A 52 0.22 -2.76 0.47
C LEU A 52 1.00 -1.82 1.37
N CYS A 53 0.73 -1.87 2.68
CA CYS A 53 1.26 -0.91 3.62
C CYS A 53 2.77 -1.10 3.82
N SER A 54 3.28 -2.34 3.79
CA SER A 54 4.74 -2.58 3.84
C SER A 54 5.45 -2.11 2.58
N CYS A 55 4.85 -2.28 1.40
CA CYS A 55 5.39 -1.73 0.16
C CYS A 55 5.36 -0.20 0.16
N CYS A 56 4.27 0.42 0.62
CA CYS A 56 4.17 1.88 0.76
C CYS A 56 5.23 2.43 1.74
N ALA A 57 5.50 1.73 2.85
CA ALA A 57 6.56 2.12 3.77
C ALA A 57 7.95 2.06 3.10
N GLU A 58 8.20 1.03 2.30
CA GLU A 58 9.47 0.83 1.59
C GLU A 58 9.68 1.79 0.40
N LEU A 59 8.61 2.40 -0.13
CA LEU A 59 8.71 3.49 -1.12
C LEU A 59 9.41 4.75 -0.57
N GLY A 60 9.44 4.93 0.76
CA GLY A 60 10.22 5.99 1.42
C GLY A 60 11.72 5.87 1.12
N PRO A 61 12.39 4.78 1.52
CA PRO A 61 13.77 4.49 1.15
C PRO A 61 14.07 4.57 -0.36
N VAL A 62 13.15 4.08 -1.22
CA VAL A 62 13.30 4.22 -2.69
C VAL A 62 13.39 5.69 -3.11
N TRP A 63 12.55 6.55 -2.54
CA TRP A 63 12.55 7.97 -2.83
C TRP A 63 13.81 8.67 -2.32
N GLU A 64 14.28 8.35 -1.12
CA GLU A 64 15.53 8.94 -0.58
C GLU A 64 16.73 8.66 -1.48
N LEU A 65 16.77 7.48 -2.13
CA LEU A 65 17.89 7.07 -2.97
C LEU A 65 17.75 7.51 -4.44
N HIS A 66 16.53 7.50 -4.99
CA HIS A 66 16.28 7.65 -6.44
C HIS A 66 15.31 8.79 -6.78
N GLY A 67 14.89 9.56 -5.77
CA GLY A 67 14.01 10.71 -5.91
C GLY A 67 12.66 10.40 -6.54
N ASN A 68 12.10 11.40 -7.21
CA ASN A 68 10.75 11.34 -7.78
C ASN A 68 10.61 10.32 -8.92
N TYR A 69 11.67 10.12 -9.71
CA TYR A 69 11.64 9.14 -10.80
C TYR A 69 11.61 7.71 -10.26
N GLY A 70 12.43 7.40 -9.24
CA GLY A 70 12.45 6.08 -8.62
C GLY A 70 11.12 5.72 -7.98
N ILE A 71 10.56 6.61 -7.14
CA ILE A 71 9.25 6.37 -6.52
C ILE A 71 8.14 6.27 -7.57
N ALA A 72 8.14 7.10 -8.62
CA ALA A 72 7.10 7.08 -9.65
C ALA A 72 7.06 5.75 -10.40
N ILE A 73 8.23 5.23 -10.81
CA ILE A 73 8.33 3.95 -11.51
C ILE A 73 7.95 2.81 -10.58
N ALA A 74 8.50 2.78 -9.35
CA ALA A 74 8.21 1.73 -8.39
C ALA A 74 6.72 1.69 -8.00
N LEU A 75 6.13 2.85 -7.69
CA LEU A 75 4.72 2.98 -7.35
C LEU A 75 3.83 2.59 -8.54
N PHE A 76 4.16 3.01 -9.76
CA PHE A 76 3.41 2.62 -10.94
C PHE A 76 3.35 1.09 -11.10
N LEU A 77 4.50 0.42 -10.98
CA LEU A 77 4.60 -1.03 -11.10
C LEU A 77 3.86 -1.75 -9.96
N LEU A 78 3.94 -1.23 -8.73
CA LEU A 78 3.19 -1.75 -7.60
C LEU A 78 1.68 -1.60 -7.79
N CYS A 79 1.21 -0.45 -8.24
CA CYS A 79 -0.22 -0.23 -8.55
C CYS A 79 -0.69 -1.18 -9.66
N ALA A 80 0.10 -1.33 -10.72
CA ALA A 80 -0.23 -2.23 -11.83
C ALA A 80 -0.28 -3.70 -11.38
N TRP A 81 0.66 -4.12 -10.52
CA TRP A 81 0.63 -5.42 -9.85
C TRP A 81 -0.63 -5.59 -9.00
N TRP A 82 -0.95 -4.57 -8.19
CA TRP A 82 -2.10 -4.59 -7.30
C TRP A 82 -3.42 -4.78 -8.02
N CYS A 83 -3.62 -4.08 -9.14
CA CYS A 83 -4.81 -4.24 -9.99
C CYS A 83 -4.97 -5.67 -10.53
N GLN A 84 -3.88 -6.45 -10.66
CA GLN A 84 -3.91 -7.80 -11.21
C GLN A 84 -3.99 -8.89 -10.15
N SER A 85 -3.36 -8.68 -9.00
CA SER A 85 -3.08 -9.75 -8.04
C SER A 85 -4.12 -9.88 -6.94
N TRP A 86 -4.80 -8.79 -6.58
CA TRP A 86 -5.58 -8.75 -5.35
C TRP A 86 -7.08 -9.00 -5.52
N GLY A 87 -7.64 -8.90 -6.73
CA GLY A 87 -9.05 -9.19 -7.01
C GLY A 87 -9.98 -8.32 -6.17
N ASP A 88 -10.92 -8.94 -5.44
CA ASP A 88 -11.90 -8.25 -4.58
C ASP A 88 -11.33 -7.67 -3.27
N ALA A 89 -10.03 -7.83 -2.99
CA ALA A 89 -9.44 -7.23 -1.80
C ALA A 89 -9.21 -5.73 -2.00
N GLU A 90 -9.64 -4.91 -1.05
CA GLU A 90 -9.53 -3.45 -1.17
C GLU A 90 -8.36 -2.89 -0.37
N ALA A 91 -7.96 -3.54 0.73
CA ALA A 91 -6.91 -3.10 1.63
C ALA A 91 -7.07 -1.66 2.17
N CYS A 92 -8.25 -1.06 1.98
CA CYS A 92 -8.50 0.36 2.17
C CYS A 92 -9.94 0.55 2.70
N PRO A 93 -10.13 1.34 3.77
CA PRO A 93 -11.45 1.56 4.35
C PRO A 93 -12.38 2.43 3.49
N CYS A 94 -11.87 3.08 2.43
CA CYS A 94 -12.70 3.86 1.51
C CYS A 94 -13.72 3.00 0.76
N GLY A 95 -13.33 1.80 0.33
CA GLY A 95 -14.24 0.90 -0.39
C GLY A 95 -15.43 0.45 0.48
N PRO A 96 -15.20 -0.03 1.73
CA PRO A 96 -16.31 -0.35 2.63
C PRO A 96 -17.19 0.87 2.95
N VAL A 97 -16.59 2.05 3.10
CA VAL A 97 -17.33 3.31 3.32
C VAL A 97 -18.21 3.65 2.11
N GLU A 98 -17.71 3.49 0.90
CA GLU A 98 -18.49 3.71 -0.32
C GLU A 98 -19.62 2.71 -0.47
N GLU A 99 -19.39 1.43 -0.15
CA GLU A 99 -20.46 0.43 -0.11
C GLU A 99 -21.58 0.83 0.88
N MET A 100 -21.22 1.42 2.02
CA MET A 100 -22.20 1.89 3.00
C MET A 100 -22.98 3.12 2.53
N PHE A 101 -22.28 4.17 2.08
CA PHE A 101 -22.91 5.46 1.82
C PHE A 101 -23.45 5.62 0.40
N ILE A 102 -22.82 5.00 -0.59
CA ILE A 102 -23.22 5.09 -2.01
C ILE A 102 -24.15 3.93 -2.36
N ALA A 103 -23.75 2.70 -2.04
CA ALA A 103 -24.53 1.50 -2.38
C ALA A 103 -25.60 1.15 -1.33
N GLY A 104 -25.65 1.86 -0.19
CA GLY A 104 -26.67 1.67 0.85
C GLY A 104 -26.53 0.34 1.62
N ARG A 105 -25.36 -0.30 1.62
CA ARG A 105 -25.14 -1.53 2.38
C ARG A 105 -25.10 -1.25 3.88
N SER A 106 -25.72 -2.14 4.66
CA SER A 106 -25.64 -2.05 6.12
C SER A 106 -24.22 -2.32 6.62
N ILE A 107 -23.76 -1.54 7.61
CA ILE A 107 -22.51 -1.78 8.33
C ILE A 107 -22.46 -3.16 9.00
N THR A 108 -23.63 -3.71 9.34
CA THR A 108 -23.77 -5.04 9.94
C THR A 108 -23.71 -6.17 8.92
N SER A 109 -23.50 -5.87 7.63
CA SER A 109 -23.32 -6.90 6.62
C SER A 109 -22.06 -7.72 6.92
N PRO A 110 -22.16 -9.07 6.97
CA PRO A 110 -21.03 -9.91 7.33
C PRO A 110 -19.79 -9.70 6.44
N ASP A 111 -19.99 -9.46 5.15
CA ASP A 111 -18.90 -9.30 4.19
C ASP A 111 -18.12 -8.00 4.43
N LEU A 112 -18.83 -6.90 4.71
CA LEU A 112 -18.21 -5.61 5.03
C LEU A 112 -17.45 -5.68 6.36
N MET A 113 -18.04 -6.30 7.37
CA MET A 113 -17.37 -6.52 8.65
C MET A 113 -16.11 -7.36 8.48
N ARG A 114 -16.13 -8.39 7.63
CA ARG A 114 -14.94 -9.20 7.33
C ARG A 114 -13.84 -8.38 6.65
N LYS A 115 -14.20 -7.51 5.69
CA LYS A 115 -13.23 -6.59 5.06
C LYS A 115 -12.57 -5.69 6.10
N LEU A 116 -13.37 -4.98 6.89
CA LEU A 116 -12.88 -4.04 7.89
C LEU A 116 -12.03 -4.71 8.97
N VAL A 117 -12.43 -5.90 9.45
CA VAL A 117 -11.64 -6.67 10.41
C VAL A 117 -10.31 -7.10 9.81
N GLY A 118 -10.31 -7.59 8.57
CA GLY A 118 -9.07 -7.94 7.85
C GLY A 118 -8.13 -6.76 7.71
N GLN A 119 -8.65 -5.60 7.27
CA GLN A 119 -7.91 -4.36 7.11
C GLN A 119 -7.33 -3.83 8.44
N LEU A 120 -8.12 -3.83 9.52
CA LEU A 120 -7.64 -3.38 10.83
C LEU A 120 -6.53 -4.29 11.39
N LEU A 121 -6.71 -5.60 11.28
CA LEU A 121 -5.68 -6.56 11.71
C LEU A 121 -4.43 -6.46 10.85
N GLY A 122 -4.59 -6.33 9.53
CA GLY A 122 -3.49 -6.17 8.59
C GLY A 122 -2.71 -4.89 8.87
N ALA A 123 -3.38 -3.76 9.07
CA ALA A 123 -2.74 -2.49 9.40
C ALA A 123 -1.95 -2.57 10.72
N TRP A 124 -2.52 -3.17 11.77
CA TRP A 124 -1.84 -3.38 13.04
C TRP A 124 -0.59 -4.28 12.91
N LEU A 125 -0.70 -5.38 12.15
CA LEU A 125 0.42 -6.30 11.90
C LEU A 125 1.49 -5.68 11.01
N THR A 126 1.12 -4.82 10.07
CA THR A 126 2.07 -4.15 9.16
C THR A 126 3.13 -3.41 9.95
N TRP A 127 2.76 -2.65 10.98
CA TRP A 127 3.73 -1.94 11.81
C TRP A 127 4.80 -2.87 12.39
N LYS A 128 4.39 -4.04 12.90
CA LYS A 128 5.33 -5.06 13.41
C LYS A 128 6.18 -5.66 12.31
N TYR A 129 5.58 -5.97 11.17
CA TYR A 129 6.26 -6.56 10.03
C TYR A 129 7.33 -5.63 9.44
N THR A 130 6.96 -4.37 9.16
CA THR A 130 7.86 -3.35 8.62
C THR A 130 8.99 -3.04 9.61
N SER A 131 8.70 -2.91 10.91
CA SER A 131 9.72 -2.75 11.94
C SER A 131 10.70 -3.93 12.00
N TRP A 132 10.20 -5.16 11.80
CA TRP A 132 11.04 -6.35 11.74
C TRP A 132 11.95 -6.40 10.50
N ILE A 133 11.49 -5.93 9.34
CA ILE A 133 12.37 -5.79 8.16
C ILE A 133 13.45 -4.74 8.44
N TRP A 134 13.06 -3.57 8.94
CA TRP A 134 13.98 -2.45 9.11
C TRP A 134 15.01 -2.68 10.22
N CYS A 135 14.73 -3.52 11.23
CA CYS A 135 15.70 -3.85 12.27
C CYS A 135 16.91 -4.65 11.78
N TRP A 136 16.87 -5.16 10.54
CA TRP A 136 18.01 -5.82 9.90
C TRP A 136 19.02 -4.80 9.35
N HIS A 137 18.66 -3.51 9.36
CA HIS A 137 19.52 -2.40 8.96
C HIS A 137 20.22 -2.63 7.61
N LEU A 138 19.45 -3.14 6.64
CA LEU A 138 19.98 -3.48 5.31
C LEU A 138 20.47 -2.23 4.56
N THR A 139 19.93 -1.06 4.90
CA THR A 139 20.38 0.26 4.44
C THR A 139 20.48 1.23 5.61
N GLU A 140 21.21 2.34 5.43
CA GLU A 140 21.24 3.43 6.40
C GLU A 140 19.83 4.00 6.65
N GLN A 141 19.00 4.08 5.61
CA GLN A 141 17.60 4.49 5.73
C GLN A 141 16.80 3.54 6.62
N HIS A 142 16.99 2.23 6.52
CA HIS A 142 16.32 1.26 7.41
C HIS A 142 16.75 1.43 8.86
N HIS A 143 18.03 1.73 9.11
CA HIS A 143 18.52 2.06 10.44
C HIS A 143 17.82 3.29 11.01
N HIS A 144 17.76 4.38 10.24
CA HIS A 144 17.05 5.60 10.66
C HIS A 144 15.57 5.35 10.93
N LEU A 145 14.88 4.62 10.05
CA LEU A 145 13.44 4.36 10.18
C LEU A 145 13.11 3.40 11.33
N HIS A 146 14.02 2.51 11.70
CA HIS A 146 13.85 1.61 12.83
C HIS A 146 14.04 2.33 14.18
N GLU A 147 14.99 3.26 14.27
CA GLU A 147 15.28 4.02 15.50
C GLU A 147 14.42 5.28 15.68
N ALA A 148 13.81 5.78 14.60
CA ALA A 148 13.00 6.98 14.66
C ALA A 148 11.78 6.82 15.58
N PRO A 149 11.43 7.82 16.41
CA PRO A 149 10.16 7.84 17.09
C PRO A 149 9.03 7.83 16.06
N CYS A 150 7.88 7.21 16.40
CA CYS A 150 6.70 7.19 15.54
C CYS A 150 6.09 8.59 15.46
N GLU A 151 6.64 9.41 14.59
CA GLU A 151 6.16 10.75 14.28
C GLU A 151 5.49 10.75 12.89
N ALA A 152 4.42 11.52 12.75
CA ALA A 152 3.81 11.71 11.45
C ALA A 152 4.82 12.43 10.54
N SER A 153 5.05 11.92 9.34
CA SER A 153 5.91 12.54 8.31
C SER A 153 5.34 13.86 7.75
N LEU A 154 4.27 14.37 8.36
CA LEU A 154 3.52 15.52 7.91
C LEU A 154 4.14 16.79 8.51
N TYR A 155 4.95 17.50 7.71
CA TYR A 155 5.55 18.78 8.10
C TYR A 155 4.56 19.96 8.10
N VAL A 156 3.27 19.70 7.85
CA VAL A 156 2.19 20.68 7.74
C VAL A 156 1.17 20.51 8.86
N SER A 157 0.33 21.53 9.06
CA SER A 157 -0.73 21.45 10.07
C SER A 157 -1.64 20.24 9.82
N PRO A 158 -2.11 19.52 10.86
CA PRO A 158 -2.95 18.33 10.68
C PRO A 158 -4.21 18.59 9.84
N LEU A 159 -4.83 19.78 9.98
CA LEU A 159 -6.00 20.15 9.19
C LEU A 159 -5.65 20.28 7.70
N TYR A 160 -4.53 20.93 7.38
CA TYR A 160 -4.11 21.08 5.99
C TYR A 160 -3.77 19.73 5.35
N GLY A 161 -3.01 18.88 6.05
CA GLY A 161 -2.74 17.52 5.57
C GLY A 161 -4.02 16.70 5.37
N ALA A 162 -4.97 16.78 6.31
CA ALA A 162 -6.27 16.10 6.16
C ALA A 162 -7.07 16.59 4.94
N LEU A 163 -7.00 17.88 4.59
CA LEU A 163 -7.65 18.42 3.40
C LEU A 163 -6.99 17.92 2.11
N ILE A 164 -5.65 17.88 2.06
CA ILE A 164 -4.91 17.38 0.90
C ILE A 164 -5.17 15.89 0.69
N GLU A 165 -5.07 15.08 1.75
CA GLU A 165 -5.38 13.64 1.71
C GLU A 165 -6.83 13.38 1.31
N GLY A 166 -7.78 14.19 1.81
CA GLY A 166 -9.18 14.11 1.43
C GLY A 166 -9.41 14.39 -0.06
N LEU A 167 -8.74 15.41 -0.61
CA LEU A 167 -8.81 15.75 -2.03
C LEU A 167 -8.18 14.66 -2.91
N ILE A 168 -7.00 14.17 -2.54
CA ILE A 168 -6.29 13.08 -3.23
C ILE A 168 -7.17 11.82 -3.24
N THR A 169 -7.70 11.44 -2.10
CA THR A 169 -8.58 10.27 -1.96
C THR A 169 -9.82 10.43 -2.84
N PHE A 170 -10.47 11.59 -2.80
CA PHE A 170 -11.65 11.87 -3.62
C PHE A 170 -11.39 11.70 -5.12
N ILE A 171 -10.29 12.28 -5.64
CA ILE A 171 -9.91 12.14 -7.05
C ILE A 171 -9.61 10.68 -7.38
N SER A 172 -8.84 9.99 -6.54
CA SER A 172 -8.48 8.58 -6.74
C SER A 172 -9.72 7.68 -6.80
N ARG A 173 -10.72 7.93 -5.93
CA ARG A 173 -11.94 7.13 -5.88
C ARG A 173 -12.86 7.39 -7.08
N ILE A 174 -12.98 8.63 -7.55
CA ILE A 174 -13.69 8.93 -8.80
C ILE A 174 -13.09 8.15 -9.98
N VAL A 175 -11.77 8.19 -10.14
CA VAL A 175 -11.11 7.48 -11.23
C VAL A 175 -11.33 5.97 -11.12
N THR A 176 -11.24 5.42 -9.89
CA THR A 176 -11.50 4.00 -9.65
C THR A 176 -12.91 3.61 -10.10
N LEU A 177 -13.94 4.33 -9.64
CA LEU A 177 -15.34 4.04 -9.96
C LEU A 177 -15.65 4.19 -11.46
N GLU A 178 -15.12 5.22 -12.12
CA GLU A 178 -15.33 5.38 -13.57
C GLU A 178 -14.56 4.33 -14.39
N SER A 179 -13.40 3.89 -13.89
CA SER A 179 -12.58 2.88 -14.57
C SER A 179 -13.23 1.48 -14.60
N GLU A 180 -14.24 1.20 -13.76
CA GLU A 180 -15.00 -0.05 -13.79
C GLU A 180 -15.72 -0.28 -15.15
N LYS A 181 -16.01 0.80 -15.88
CA LYS A 181 -16.66 0.75 -17.19
C LYS A 181 -15.68 0.48 -18.34
N TRP A 182 -14.37 0.52 -18.07
CA TRP A 182 -13.33 0.42 -19.09
C TRP A 182 -12.81 -1.00 -19.22
N ASN A 183 -11.99 -1.26 -20.24
CA ASN A 183 -11.31 -2.54 -20.33
C ASN A 183 -10.20 -2.63 -19.25
N HIS A 184 -9.87 -3.86 -18.84
CA HIS A 184 -8.93 -4.13 -17.76
C HIS A 184 -7.58 -3.42 -17.90
N PHE A 185 -7.03 -3.37 -19.13
CA PHE A 185 -5.75 -2.70 -19.38
C PHE A 185 -5.85 -1.19 -19.16
N MET A 186 -6.87 -0.54 -19.71
CA MET A 186 -7.09 0.90 -19.53
C MET A 186 -7.36 1.26 -18.07
N SER A 187 -8.15 0.46 -17.35
CA SER A 187 -8.40 0.68 -15.91
C SER A 187 -7.12 0.54 -15.10
N THR A 188 -6.30 -0.48 -15.37
CA THR A 188 -5.01 -0.68 -14.68
C THR A 188 -4.08 0.51 -14.89
N VAL A 189 -3.90 0.94 -16.15
CA VAL A 189 -3.02 2.07 -16.48
C VAL A 189 -3.54 3.37 -15.87
N ALA A 190 -4.83 3.65 -15.97
CA ALA A 190 -5.42 4.88 -15.46
C ALA A 190 -5.32 4.97 -13.94
N ASN A 191 -5.71 3.92 -13.21
CA ASN A 191 -5.60 3.90 -11.75
C ASN A 191 -4.14 4.05 -11.30
N SER A 192 -3.21 3.31 -11.93
CA SER A 192 -1.78 3.38 -11.59
C SER A 192 -1.18 4.76 -11.86
N MET A 193 -1.48 5.36 -13.01
CA MET A 193 -1.01 6.72 -13.35
C MET A 193 -1.60 7.77 -12.40
N THR A 194 -2.90 7.69 -12.11
CA THR A 194 -3.56 8.62 -11.19
C THR A 194 -2.95 8.53 -9.80
N SER A 195 -2.74 7.33 -9.25
CA SER A 195 -2.08 7.17 -7.94
C SER A 195 -0.69 7.78 -7.91
N VAL A 196 0.13 7.55 -8.94
CA VAL A 196 1.47 8.15 -9.04
C VAL A 196 1.42 9.67 -9.08
N LEU A 197 0.56 10.24 -9.94
CA LEU A 197 0.43 11.69 -10.08
C LEU A 197 -0.03 12.35 -8.78
N LEU A 198 -0.99 11.73 -8.08
CA LEU A 198 -1.51 12.24 -6.81
C LEU A 198 -0.48 12.16 -5.68
N VAL A 199 0.28 11.06 -5.58
CA VAL A 199 1.37 10.93 -4.59
C VAL A 199 2.47 11.96 -4.85
N LEU A 200 2.86 12.15 -6.12
CA LEU A 200 3.84 13.17 -6.48
C LEU A 200 3.31 14.57 -6.17
N PHE A 201 2.03 14.86 -6.45
CA PHE A 201 1.40 16.13 -6.12
C PHE A 201 1.37 16.39 -4.61
N GLY A 202 0.93 15.41 -3.82
CA GLY A 202 0.87 15.51 -2.36
C GLY A 202 2.24 15.71 -1.70
N LYS A 203 3.33 15.26 -2.32
CA LYS A 203 4.68 15.54 -1.79
C LYS A 203 5.10 17.01 -1.89
N TYR A 204 4.53 17.78 -2.81
CA TYR A 204 4.88 19.19 -2.99
C TYR A 204 3.97 20.15 -2.21
N HIS A 205 2.99 19.63 -1.47
CA HIS A 205 1.98 20.39 -0.73
C HIS A 205 1.82 19.86 0.69
#